data_AF-A0A9D4IGM6-F1
#
_entry.id   AF-A0A9D4IGM6-F1
#
_cell.length_a   1.000
_cell.length_b   1.000
_cell.length_c   1.000
_cell.angle_alpha   90.00
_cell.angle_beta   90.00
_cell.angle_gamma   90.00
#
_symmetry.space_group_name_H-M   'P 1'
#
loop_
_entity.id
_entity.type
_entity.pdbx_description
1 polymer ?
#
loop_
_entity_poly.entity_id
_entity_poly.type
_entity_poly.pdbx_seq_one_letter_code
_entity_poly.pdbx_strand_id
1 'polypeptide(L)'
;MGLVTATKPITLHPGESRTVTGFYRKQGLATEAVTETVEDIPCHSAIVCPRVVSIDNPGKTAKIPVRICNVTARPIKIKAKQTLCQLNEVEVLREAPICQPLSANINHMDASETENKRQYENRKEKYGIDLDDSELTTDQKTEVYNLFEKWQSIFPTSDLDLGHTKAVTHKINLINEEPFKEASEGYVKRRSHRRIKFPLVFKLCHRKKKRRQHSLLYRLSSSE
;
A
#
# COMPACT_ATOMS: atom_id res chain seq x y z
N MET A 1 -4.73 18.95 5.57
CA MET A 1 -3.74 17.85 5.40
C MET A 1 -2.64 18.03 6.43
N GLY A 2 -2.35 16.98 7.19
CA GLY A 2 -1.40 17.01 8.30
C GLY A 2 0.01 16.59 7.89
N LEU A 3 1.06 17.14 8.50
CA LEU A 3 2.43 16.67 8.28
C LEU A 3 2.92 15.85 9.47
N VAL A 4 3.56 14.73 9.18
CA VAL A 4 4.21 13.87 10.19
C VAL A 4 5.71 14.10 10.15
N THR A 5 6.32 14.37 11.31
CA THR A 5 7.77 14.67 11.41
C THR A 5 8.53 13.61 12.19
N ALA A 6 9.79 13.38 11.83
CA ALA A 6 10.66 12.39 12.46
C ALA A 6 11.00 12.78 13.91
N THR A 7 10.81 11.86 14.85
CA THR A 7 11.12 12.13 16.26
C THR A 7 12.63 12.11 16.53
N LYS A 8 13.36 11.23 15.86
CA LYS A 8 14.79 10.96 16.04
C LYS A 8 15.44 10.87 14.66
N PRO A 9 16.75 11.10 14.54
CA PRO A 9 17.44 10.84 13.29
C PRO A 9 17.39 9.33 12.98
N ILE A 10 17.15 8.99 11.71
CA ILE A 10 17.04 7.62 11.24
C ILE A 10 18.00 7.45 10.06
N THR A 11 18.68 6.32 10.00
CA THR A 11 19.43 5.90 8.81
C THR A 11 18.79 4.61 8.29
N LEU A 12 18.42 4.60 7.00
CA LEU A 12 17.89 3.44 6.30
C LEU A 12 18.94 2.94 5.32
N HIS A 13 19.29 1.67 5.41
CA HIS A 13 20.20 1.03 4.46
C HIS A 13 19.50 0.75 3.12
N PRO A 14 20.26 0.52 2.03
CA PRO A 14 19.69 0.11 0.74
C PRO A 14 18.78 -1.11 0.87
N GLY A 15 17.58 -1.05 0.29
CA GLY A 15 16.56 -2.10 0.36
C GLY A 15 15.85 -2.23 1.72
N GLU A 16 16.23 -1.45 2.73
CA GLU A 16 15.70 -1.59 4.08
C GLU A 16 14.28 -1.02 4.19
N SER A 17 13.35 -1.79 4.77
CA SER A 17 12.04 -1.30 5.19
C SER A 17 11.99 -1.19 6.71
N ARG A 18 11.58 -0.04 7.25
CA ARG A 18 11.50 0.18 8.70
C ARG A 18 10.26 0.97 9.07
N THR A 19 9.59 0.55 10.15
CA THR A 19 8.54 1.35 10.78
C THR A 19 9.15 2.29 11.80
N VAL A 20 8.85 3.58 11.68
CA VAL A 20 9.36 4.64 12.54
C VAL A 20 8.20 5.41 13.15
N THR A 21 8.37 5.92 14.36
CA THR A 21 7.36 6.75 15.01
C THR A 21 7.59 8.21 14.67
N GLY A 22 6.62 8.81 14.00
CA GLY A 22 6.56 10.24 13.71
C GLY A 22 5.65 10.99 14.67
N PHE A 23 5.83 12.31 14.74
CA PHE A 23 4.99 13.23 15.48
C PHE A 23 4.07 13.99 14.53
N TYR A 24 2.77 13.96 14.82
CA TYR A 24 1.73 14.73 14.16
C TYR A 24 1.14 15.76 15.14
N ARG A 25 0.90 16.99 14.68
CA ARG A 25 0.14 18.00 15.42
C ARG A 25 -1.29 17.98 14.90
N LYS A 26 -2.23 17.59 15.76
CA LYS A 26 -3.64 17.42 15.42
C LYS A 26 -4.25 18.76 14.99
N GLN A 27 -4.86 18.80 13.80
CA GLN A 27 -5.54 19.98 13.27
C GLN A 27 -7.07 19.82 13.22
N GLY A 28 -7.57 18.57 13.11
CA GLY A 28 -9.01 18.27 13.04
C GLY A 28 -9.51 17.34 14.15
N LEU A 29 -10.77 16.93 14.03
CA LEU A 29 -11.43 15.97 14.93
C LEU A 29 -11.34 14.52 14.45
N ALA A 30 -10.78 14.29 13.26
CA ALA A 30 -10.68 12.96 12.69
C ALA A 30 -9.97 11.97 13.64
N THR A 31 -10.52 10.76 13.70
CA THR A 31 -10.00 9.62 14.45
C THR A 31 -9.13 8.72 13.59
N GLU A 32 -9.24 8.81 12.26
CA GLU A 32 -8.49 7.97 11.34
C GLU A 32 -7.92 8.79 10.18
N ALA A 33 -6.80 8.31 9.64
CA ALA A 33 -6.15 8.93 8.50
C ALA A 33 -5.27 7.94 7.73
N VAL A 34 -4.91 8.32 6.51
CA VAL A 34 -3.98 7.59 5.65
C VAL A 34 -2.63 8.32 5.62
N THR A 35 -1.54 7.58 5.80
CA THR A 35 -0.18 8.10 5.58
C THR A 35 0.18 8.04 4.10
N GLU A 36 0.67 9.12 3.51
CA GLU A 36 1.05 9.17 2.09
C GLU A 36 2.42 9.81 1.87
N THR A 37 3.06 9.44 0.76
CA THR A 37 4.32 10.06 0.34
C THR A 37 4.03 11.48 -0.14
N VAL A 38 4.87 12.43 0.25
CA VAL A 38 4.75 13.82 -0.22
C VAL A 38 5.76 14.03 -1.32
N GLU A 39 5.29 14.50 -2.47
CA GLU A 39 6.12 14.72 -3.65
C GLU A 39 7.18 15.80 -3.40
N ASP A 40 6.86 16.83 -2.60
CA ASP A 40 7.73 17.99 -2.35
C ASP A 40 8.72 17.83 -1.17
N ILE A 41 8.77 16.67 -0.51
CA ILE A 41 9.72 16.48 0.60
C ILE A 41 11.10 16.13 0.03
N PRO A 42 12.18 16.76 0.54
CA PRO A 42 13.57 16.53 0.08
C PRO A 42 14.11 15.10 0.30
N CYS A 43 13.28 14.18 0.76
CA CYS A 43 13.61 12.77 0.97
C CYS A 43 13.03 11.88 -0.14
N HIS A 44 13.04 12.33 -1.40
CA HIS A 44 12.52 11.60 -2.58
C HIS A 44 13.10 10.18 -2.77
N SER A 45 14.15 9.83 -2.02
CA SER A 45 14.79 8.52 -2.07
C SER A 45 14.09 7.48 -1.17
N ALA A 46 13.21 7.89 -0.26
CA ALA A 46 12.48 6.99 0.62
C ALA A 46 10.99 6.98 0.26
N ILE A 47 10.42 5.78 0.10
CA ILE A 47 8.98 5.61 -0.18
C ILE A 47 8.25 5.36 1.15
N VAL A 48 7.14 6.06 1.37
CA VAL A 48 6.24 5.77 2.48
C VAL A 48 5.20 4.77 2.02
N CYS A 49 5.03 3.66 2.75
CA CYS A 49 3.95 2.72 2.46
C CYS A 49 2.62 3.30 2.93
N PRO A 50 1.63 3.48 2.04
CA PRO A 50 0.32 3.94 2.44
C PRO A 50 -0.33 3.02 3.44
N ARG A 51 -0.93 3.61 4.49
CA ARG A 51 -1.55 2.86 5.57
C ARG A 51 -2.58 3.71 6.30
N VAL A 52 -3.73 3.10 6.60
CA VAL A 52 -4.72 3.65 7.53
C VAL A 52 -4.19 3.53 8.97
N VAL A 53 -4.22 4.62 9.70
CA VAL A 53 -3.75 4.76 11.08
C VAL A 53 -4.80 5.49 11.92
N SER A 54 -4.95 5.10 13.19
CA SER A 54 -5.81 5.85 14.12
C SER A 54 -5.06 6.99 14.81
N ILE A 55 -5.79 8.05 15.12
CA ILE A 55 -5.35 9.32 15.73
C ILE A 55 -6.08 9.51 17.07
N ASP A 56 -6.12 8.48 17.90
CA ASP A 56 -6.97 8.44 19.10
C ASP A 56 -6.34 9.10 20.34
N ASN A 57 -5.33 9.96 20.16
CA ASN A 57 -4.72 10.65 21.30
C ASN A 57 -5.53 11.89 21.68
N PRO A 58 -5.94 12.05 22.97
CA PRO A 58 -6.72 13.21 23.45
C PRO A 58 -5.90 14.52 23.49
N GLY A 59 -4.64 14.50 23.08
CA GLY A 59 -3.75 15.65 23.09
C GLY A 59 -3.69 16.40 21.76
N LYS A 60 -3.03 17.57 21.78
CA LYS A 60 -2.70 18.37 20.59
C LYS A 60 -1.71 17.66 19.64
N THR A 61 -1.09 16.57 20.10
CA THR A 61 -0.09 15.83 19.36
C THR A 61 -0.36 14.34 19.41
N ALA A 62 -0.18 13.66 18.29
CA ALA A 62 -0.28 12.21 18.17
C ALA A 62 1.05 11.62 17.68
N LYS A 63 1.32 10.38 18.11
CA LYS A 63 2.43 9.57 17.59
C LYS A 63 1.89 8.67 16.50
N ILE A 64 2.44 8.80 15.30
CA ILE A 64 1.97 8.08 14.12
C ILE A 64 3.05 7.07 13.70
N PRO A 65 2.74 5.76 13.61
CA PRO A 65 3.65 4.78 13.03
C PRO A 65 3.68 4.95 11.51
N VAL A 66 4.86 5.19 10.95
CA VAL A 66 5.07 5.37 9.51
C VAL A 66 6.03 4.31 9.01
N ARG A 67 5.63 3.52 8.02
CA ARG A 67 6.50 2.51 7.39
C ARG A 67 7.20 3.14 6.18
N ILE A 68 8.53 3.16 6.21
CA ILE A 68 9.38 3.81 5.22
C ILE A 68 10.30 2.78 4.58
N CYS A 69 10.50 2.90 3.26
CA CYS A 69 11.24 1.96 2.44
C CYS A 69 12.42 2.64 1.69
N ASN A 70 13.60 2.10 1.98
CA ASN A 70 14.89 2.18 1.30
C ASN A 70 14.90 1.72 -0.18
N VAL A 71 14.30 2.40 -1.16
CA VAL A 71 14.31 1.86 -2.54
C VAL A 71 15.59 2.14 -3.35
N THR A 72 16.51 2.93 -2.82
CA THR A 72 17.76 3.27 -3.51
C THR A 72 18.91 2.33 -3.18
N ALA A 73 19.97 2.40 -3.97
CA ALA A 73 21.22 1.69 -3.74
C ALA A 73 22.13 2.34 -2.67
N ARG A 74 21.71 3.45 -2.04
CA ARG A 74 22.52 4.20 -1.07
C ARG A 74 21.80 4.33 0.28
N PRO A 75 22.54 4.42 1.39
CA PRO A 75 21.92 4.73 2.68
C PRO A 75 21.28 6.13 2.68
N ILE A 76 20.08 6.23 3.22
CA ILE A 76 19.37 7.51 3.40
C ILE A 76 19.44 7.92 4.87
N LYS A 77 19.71 9.21 5.11
CA LYS A 77 19.70 9.80 6.44
C LYS A 77 18.54 10.77 6.57
N ILE A 78 17.58 10.44 7.42
CA ILE A 78 16.46 11.31 7.78
C ILE A 78 16.84 12.01 9.09
N LYS A 79 16.84 13.34 9.09
CA LYS A 79 17.16 14.14 10.28
C LYS A 79 15.98 14.16 11.25
N ALA A 80 16.25 14.42 12.53
CA ALA A 80 15.18 14.73 13.48
C ALA A 80 14.39 15.95 13.00
N LYS A 81 13.08 15.97 13.27
CA LYS A 81 12.10 16.99 12.86
C LYS A 81 11.89 17.12 11.35
N GLN A 82 12.59 16.35 10.52
CA GLN A 82 12.33 16.30 9.09
C GLN A 82 10.95 15.69 8.82
N THR A 83 10.22 16.22 7.86
CA THR A 83 8.93 15.65 7.44
C THR A 83 9.15 14.25 6.85
N LEU A 84 8.35 13.30 7.33
CA LEU A 84 8.36 11.90 6.88
C LEU A 84 7.33 11.67 5.79
N CYS A 85 6.10 12.09 6.05
CA CYS A 85 4.94 11.81 5.22
C CYS A 85 3.85 12.85 5.49
N GLN A 86 2.82 12.81 4.64
CA GLN A 86 1.58 13.53 4.85
C GLN A 86 0.54 12.58 5.43
N LEU A 87 -0.42 13.17 6.13
CA LEU A 87 -1.53 12.51 6.78
C LEU A 87 -2.82 13.10 6.21
N ASN A 88 -3.62 12.25 5.55
CA ASN A 88 -4.91 12.61 4.99
C ASN A 88 -6.00 12.00 5.86
N GLU A 89 -6.81 12.85 6.49
CA GLU A 89 -7.91 12.40 7.35
C GLU A 89 -8.94 11.64 6.50
N VAL A 90 -9.38 10.48 6.98
CA VAL A 90 -10.37 9.64 6.29
C VAL A 90 -11.40 9.14 7.27
N GLU A 91 -12.60 8.89 6.77
CA GLU A 91 -13.66 8.19 7.48
C GLU A 91 -13.64 6.73 7.02
N VAL A 92 -13.32 5.79 7.92
CA VAL A 92 -13.37 4.36 7.59
C VAL A 92 -14.79 3.86 7.80
N LEU A 93 -15.47 3.59 6.68
CA LEU A 93 -16.73 2.86 6.69
C LEU A 93 -16.43 1.39 7.01
N ARG A 94 -16.85 0.94 8.20
CA ARG A 94 -16.68 -0.47 8.62
C ARG A 94 -17.47 -1.44 7.75
N GLU A 95 -18.52 -0.96 7.12
CA GLU A 95 -19.39 -1.70 6.24
C GLU A 95 -19.62 -0.86 4.98
N ALA A 96 -19.15 -1.36 3.84
CA ALA A 96 -19.58 -0.82 2.56
C ALA A 96 -21.07 -1.20 2.39
N PRO A 97 -21.97 -0.27 2.04
CA PRO A 97 -23.39 -0.57 1.81
C PRO A 97 -23.60 -1.70 0.79
N ILE A 98 -22.63 -1.88 -0.12
CA ILE A 98 -22.61 -2.87 -1.19
C ILE A 98 -22.36 -4.30 -0.66
N CYS A 99 -21.80 -4.44 0.55
CA CYS A 99 -21.47 -5.72 1.16
C CYS A 99 -22.49 -6.20 2.20
N GLN A 100 -23.62 -5.52 2.35
CA GLN A 100 -24.69 -6.01 3.21
C GLN A 100 -25.33 -7.24 2.55
N PRO A 101 -25.36 -8.40 3.21
CA PRO A 101 -26.08 -9.56 2.68
C PRO A 101 -27.58 -9.21 2.59
N LEU A 102 -28.19 -9.49 1.44
CA LEU A 102 -29.62 -9.29 1.12
C LEU A 102 -30.62 -9.97 2.10
N SER A 103 -30.14 -10.66 3.13
CA SER A 103 -30.97 -11.48 4.02
C SER A 103 -31.64 -10.73 5.19
N ALA A 104 -31.53 -9.41 5.28
CA ALA A 104 -32.08 -8.66 6.42
C ALA A 104 -33.50 -8.07 6.23
N ASN A 105 -34.12 -8.19 5.04
CA ASN A 105 -35.47 -7.66 4.80
C ASN A 105 -36.39 -8.68 4.11
N ILE A 106 -36.77 -9.74 4.83
CA ILE A 106 -38.00 -10.48 4.51
C ILE A 106 -38.95 -10.34 5.69
N ASN A 107 -39.70 -9.23 5.70
CA ASN A 107 -40.94 -9.14 6.46
C ASN A 107 -41.95 -8.33 5.63
N HIS A 108 -43.06 -9.00 5.29
CA HIS A 108 -44.33 -8.45 4.82
C HIS A 108 -44.37 -7.69 3.46
N MET A 109 -44.93 -8.31 2.42
CA MET A 109 -46.19 -7.84 1.78
C MET A 109 -46.64 -8.73 0.61
N ASP A 110 -47.96 -8.64 0.35
CA ASP A 110 -48.89 -9.44 -0.44
C ASP A 110 -48.51 -10.06 -1.80
N ALA A 111 -49.20 -11.16 -2.10
CA ALA A 111 -48.94 -12.14 -3.13
C ALA A 111 -49.58 -11.86 -4.52
N SER A 112 -49.56 -10.62 -5.02
CA SER A 112 -50.19 -10.31 -6.33
C SER A 112 -49.34 -9.54 -7.36
N GLU A 113 -48.01 -9.46 -7.20
CA GLU A 113 -47.10 -8.81 -8.18
C GLU A 113 -45.91 -9.70 -8.61
N THR A 114 -46.09 -11.02 -8.51
CA THR A 114 -44.99 -11.99 -8.38
C THR A 114 -44.21 -12.27 -9.66
N GLU A 115 -44.68 -11.88 -10.85
CA GLU A 115 -43.97 -12.18 -12.11
C GLU A 115 -43.02 -11.07 -12.56
N ASN A 116 -43.41 -9.81 -12.44
CA ASN A 116 -42.54 -8.68 -12.81
C ASN A 116 -41.37 -8.52 -11.84
N LYS A 117 -41.61 -8.68 -10.52
CA LYS A 117 -40.54 -8.61 -9.49
C LYS A 117 -39.48 -9.70 -9.60
N ARG A 118 -39.79 -10.88 -10.18
CA ARG A 118 -38.79 -11.95 -10.38
C ARG A 118 -37.83 -11.67 -11.54
N GLN A 119 -38.26 -10.90 -12.55
CA GLN A 119 -37.36 -10.42 -13.62
C GLN A 119 -36.49 -9.25 -13.14
N TYR A 120 -37.10 -8.30 -12.42
CA TYR A 120 -36.56 -7.60 -11.23
C TYR A 120 -35.23 -8.10 -10.65
N GLU A 121 -35.40 -9.00 -9.69
CA GLU A 121 -34.37 -9.50 -8.79
C GLU A 121 -33.26 -10.23 -9.55
N ASN A 122 -33.60 -11.01 -10.58
CA ASN A 122 -32.62 -11.69 -11.43
C ASN A 122 -31.60 -10.73 -12.10
N ARG A 123 -31.97 -9.47 -12.36
CA ARG A 123 -31.11 -8.53 -13.11
C ARG A 123 -30.17 -7.75 -12.21
N LYS A 124 -30.65 -7.31 -11.05
CA LYS A 124 -29.79 -6.73 -10.01
C LYS A 124 -28.74 -7.75 -9.56
N GLU A 125 -29.14 -9.01 -9.44
CA GLU A 125 -28.22 -10.12 -9.14
C GLU A 125 -27.25 -10.43 -10.28
N LYS A 126 -27.70 -10.36 -11.54
CA LYS A 126 -26.87 -10.72 -12.70
C LYS A 126 -25.90 -9.63 -13.15
N TYR A 127 -26.28 -8.35 -13.07
CA TYR A 127 -25.47 -7.24 -13.59
C TYR A 127 -25.11 -6.19 -12.55
N GLY A 128 -25.66 -6.26 -11.33
CA GLY A 128 -25.37 -5.29 -10.26
C GLY A 128 -25.95 -3.89 -10.51
N ILE A 129 -26.88 -3.74 -11.46
CA ILE A 129 -27.45 -2.45 -11.84
C ILE A 129 -28.86 -2.33 -11.27
N ASP A 130 -29.06 -1.30 -10.46
CA ASP A 130 -30.37 -0.92 -9.94
C ASP A 130 -31.02 0.04 -10.94
N LEU A 131 -31.98 -0.46 -11.72
CA LEU A 131 -32.81 0.38 -12.57
C LEU A 131 -34.06 0.72 -11.77
N ASP A 132 -34.18 1.99 -11.34
CA ASP A 132 -35.42 2.45 -10.74
C ASP A 132 -36.48 2.53 -11.83
N ASP A 133 -37.37 1.55 -11.77
CA ASP A 133 -38.24 1.18 -12.85
C ASP A 133 -39.56 1.99 -12.85
N SER A 134 -39.70 2.83 -11.83
CA SER A 134 -40.86 3.66 -11.54
C SER A 134 -40.95 4.90 -12.44
N GLU A 135 -39.82 5.37 -12.98
CA GLU A 135 -39.74 6.62 -13.74
C GLU A 135 -39.66 6.43 -15.27
N LEU A 136 -39.52 5.19 -15.75
CA LEU A 136 -39.30 4.90 -17.17
C LEU A 136 -40.60 4.57 -17.91
N THR A 137 -40.77 5.16 -19.08
CA THR A 137 -41.83 4.77 -20.02
C THR A 137 -41.56 3.39 -20.62
N THR A 138 -42.59 2.72 -21.14
CA THR A 138 -42.46 1.39 -21.79
C THR A 138 -41.45 1.38 -22.93
N ASP A 139 -41.37 2.48 -23.67
CA ASP A 139 -40.47 2.61 -24.82
C ASP A 139 -39.02 2.75 -24.36
N GLN A 140 -38.79 3.55 -23.31
CA GLN A 140 -37.48 3.70 -22.68
C GLN A 140 -37.00 2.38 -22.08
N LYS A 141 -37.89 1.62 -21.43
CA LYS A 141 -37.57 0.28 -20.92
C LYS A 141 -37.09 -0.62 -22.06
N THR A 142 -37.81 -0.61 -23.17
CA THR A 142 -37.45 -1.40 -24.37
C THR A 142 -36.09 -1.00 -24.93
N GLU A 143 -35.81 0.30 -25.01
CA GLU A 143 -34.51 0.80 -25.48
C GLU A 143 -33.36 0.39 -24.56
N VAL A 144 -33.57 0.52 -23.25
CA VAL A 144 -32.61 0.07 -22.22
C VAL A 144 -32.36 -1.43 -22.34
N TYR A 145 -33.38 -2.26 -22.58
CA TYR A 145 -33.21 -3.69 -22.81
C TYR A 145 -32.37 -4.01 -24.04
N ASN A 146 -32.66 -3.35 -25.16
CA ASN A 146 -31.88 -3.51 -26.38
C ASN A 146 -30.41 -3.11 -26.18
N LEU A 147 -30.17 -2.10 -25.34
CA LEU A 147 -28.82 -1.66 -24.99
C LEU A 147 -28.08 -2.69 -24.14
N PHE A 148 -28.75 -3.30 -23.16
CA PHE A 148 -28.16 -4.37 -22.34
C PHE A 148 -27.85 -5.62 -23.15
N GLU A 149 -28.75 -6.06 -24.02
CA GLU A 149 -28.48 -7.21 -24.90
C GLU A 149 -27.31 -6.92 -25.85
N LYS A 150 -27.25 -5.71 -26.41
CA LYS A 150 -26.15 -5.28 -27.29
C LYS A 150 -24.79 -5.30 -26.60
N TRP A 151 -24.74 -4.94 -25.32
CA TRP A 151 -23.49 -4.83 -24.55
C TRP A 151 -23.30 -5.94 -23.51
N GLN A 152 -24.03 -7.04 -23.64
CA GLN A 152 -24.02 -8.13 -22.67
C GLN A 152 -22.60 -8.67 -22.41
N SER A 153 -21.72 -8.65 -23.42
CA SER A 153 -20.35 -9.17 -23.28
C SER A 153 -19.44 -8.33 -22.38
N ILE A 154 -19.77 -7.06 -22.15
CA ILE A 154 -19.00 -6.16 -21.28
C ILE A 154 -19.16 -6.56 -19.82
N PHE A 155 -20.32 -7.09 -19.46
CA PHE A 155 -20.60 -7.44 -18.09
C PHE A 155 -20.00 -8.81 -17.74
N PRO A 156 -19.32 -8.92 -16.59
CA PRO A 156 -18.78 -10.20 -16.15
C PRO A 156 -19.92 -11.18 -15.87
N THR A 157 -19.78 -12.40 -16.38
CA THR A 157 -20.78 -13.46 -16.19
C THR A 157 -20.49 -14.38 -15.00
N SER A 158 -19.27 -14.32 -14.47
CA SER A 158 -18.81 -15.11 -13.31
C SER A 158 -17.71 -14.36 -12.56
N ASP A 159 -17.41 -14.77 -11.33
CA ASP A 159 -16.35 -14.16 -10.50
C ASP A 159 -14.95 -14.20 -11.13
N LEU A 160 -14.73 -15.10 -12.09
CA LEU A 160 -13.47 -15.24 -12.83
C LEU A 160 -13.50 -14.55 -14.20
N ASP A 161 -14.65 -14.05 -14.62
CA ASP A 161 -14.82 -13.31 -15.86
C ASP A 161 -14.68 -11.82 -15.57
N LEU A 162 -13.85 -11.13 -16.35
CA LEU A 162 -13.67 -9.68 -16.23
C LEU A 162 -14.55 -8.90 -17.22
N GLY A 163 -15.32 -9.61 -18.05
CA GLY A 163 -16.02 -9.04 -19.19
C GLY A 163 -15.07 -8.74 -20.35
N HIS A 164 -15.61 -8.58 -21.56
CA HIS A 164 -14.85 -8.16 -22.74
C HIS A 164 -15.67 -7.34 -23.73
N THR A 165 -15.00 -6.42 -24.41
CA THR A 165 -15.58 -5.66 -25.52
C THR A 165 -14.87 -5.98 -26.82
N LYS A 166 -15.66 -6.11 -27.89
CA LYS A 166 -15.14 -6.25 -29.27
C LYS A 166 -15.14 -4.92 -30.02
N ALA A 167 -15.58 -3.84 -29.38
CA ALA A 167 -15.68 -2.52 -30.01
C ALA A 167 -14.31 -1.94 -30.38
N VAL A 168 -13.26 -2.32 -29.65
CA VAL A 168 -11.90 -1.85 -29.89
C VAL A 168 -10.99 -3.05 -30.09
N THR A 169 -10.43 -3.17 -31.30
CA THR A 169 -9.40 -4.16 -31.62
C THR A 169 -8.05 -3.45 -31.71
N HIS A 170 -7.20 -3.68 -30.72
CA HIS A 170 -5.81 -3.22 -30.80
C HIS A 170 -5.00 -4.25 -31.59
N LYS A 171 -4.50 -3.86 -32.76
CA LYS A 171 -3.50 -4.64 -33.49
C LYS A 171 -2.11 -4.20 -33.06
N ILE A 172 -1.34 -5.12 -32.49
CA ILE A 172 0.10 -4.90 -32.31
C ILE A 172 0.74 -5.15 -33.67
N ASN A 173 1.21 -4.08 -34.31
CA ASN A 173 1.95 -4.20 -35.56
C ASN A 173 3.35 -4.72 -35.24
N LEU A 174 3.56 -6.02 -35.44
CA LEU A 174 4.88 -6.63 -35.31
C LEU A 174 5.70 -6.36 -36.58
N ILE A 175 7.02 -6.23 -36.42
CA ILE A 175 7.97 -6.13 -37.54
C ILE A 175 8.14 -7.50 -38.23
N ASN A 176 7.97 -8.58 -37.47
CA ASN A 176 8.06 -9.96 -37.95
C ASN A 176 6.89 -10.77 -37.37
N GLU A 177 6.28 -11.65 -38.18
CA GLU A 177 5.18 -12.54 -37.77
C GLU A 177 5.68 -13.81 -37.06
N GLU A 178 6.99 -14.06 -37.05
CA GLU A 178 7.57 -15.19 -36.34
C GLU A 178 7.42 -15.00 -34.81
N PRO A 179 6.80 -15.96 -34.10
CA PRO A 179 6.69 -15.90 -32.66
C PRO A 179 8.08 -15.99 -32.04
N PHE A 180 8.54 -14.91 -31.41
CA PHE A 180 9.81 -14.91 -30.70
C PHE A 180 9.60 -15.33 -29.24
N LYS A 181 10.44 -16.27 -28.79
CA LYS A 181 10.55 -16.61 -27.37
C LYS A 181 11.71 -15.82 -26.80
N GLU A 182 11.41 -14.74 -26.07
CA GLU A 182 12.43 -14.07 -25.29
C GLU A 182 12.93 -15.04 -24.21
N ALA A 183 14.23 -15.33 -24.21
CA ALA A 183 14.81 -16.16 -23.18
C ALA A 183 14.71 -15.41 -21.85
N SER A 184 13.92 -15.91 -20.90
CA SER A 184 13.88 -15.34 -19.55
C SER A 184 15.30 -15.26 -19.00
N GLU A 185 15.82 -14.05 -18.81
CA GLU A 185 17.08 -13.79 -18.12
C GLU A 185 16.93 -14.16 -16.63
N GLY A 186 16.90 -15.47 -16.34
CA GLY A 186 16.47 -15.93 -15.02
C GLY A 186 16.96 -17.32 -14.60
N TYR A 187 17.79 -17.99 -15.39
CA TYR A 187 18.49 -19.21 -14.96
C TYR A 187 19.99 -19.07 -15.13
N VAL A 188 20.59 -18.20 -14.31
CA VAL A 188 22.01 -18.34 -13.97
C VAL A 188 22.14 -19.64 -13.18
N LYS A 189 22.47 -20.74 -13.87
CA LYS A 189 22.99 -21.96 -13.22
C LYS A 189 24.14 -21.50 -12.33
N ARG A 190 23.94 -21.54 -11.01
CA ARG A 190 25.02 -21.39 -10.03
C ARG A 190 26.08 -22.43 -10.38
N ARG A 191 27.13 -22.02 -11.09
CA ARG A 191 28.33 -22.82 -11.27
C ARG A 191 28.82 -23.16 -9.87
N SER A 192 28.80 -24.45 -9.57
CA SER A 192 29.41 -25.03 -8.38
C SER A 192 30.78 -24.40 -8.18
N HIS A 193 30.97 -23.81 -7.00
CA HIS A 193 32.21 -23.17 -6.59
C HIS A 193 33.40 -24.11 -6.86
N ARG A 194 34.20 -23.79 -7.88
CA ARG A 194 35.61 -24.15 -7.86
C ARG A 194 36.23 -23.36 -6.71
N ARG A 195 36.68 -24.08 -5.70
CA ARG A 195 37.46 -23.55 -4.57
C ARG A 195 38.60 -22.67 -5.10
N ILE A 196 38.44 -21.36 -5.00
CA ILE A 196 39.57 -20.43 -5.07
C ILE A 196 40.32 -20.60 -3.75
N LYS A 197 41.47 -21.28 -3.79
CA LYS A 197 42.39 -21.36 -2.66
C LYS A 197 43.02 -19.97 -2.49
N PHE A 198 42.61 -19.23 -1.46
CA PHE A 198 43.36 -18.08 -0.99
C PHE A 198 44.57 -18.56 -0.17
N PRO A 199 45.79 -18.08 -0.43
CA PRO A 199 46.91 -18.32 0.47
C PRO A 199 46.71 -17.50 1.75
N LEU A 200 46.52 -18.21 2.86
CA LEU A 200 46.57 -17.67 4.22
C LEU A 200 47.99 -17.17 4.51
N VAL A 201 48.21 -15.86 4.40
CA VAL A 201 49.41 -15.21 4.97
C VAL A 201 49.06 -14.80 6.41
N PHE A 202 49.39 -15.68 7.36
CA PHE A 202 49.38 -15.36 8.79
C PHE A 202 50.49 -14.34 9.08
N LYS A 203 50.11 -13.07 9.32
CA LYS A 203 50.99 -12.10 9.98
C LYS A 203 50.91 -12.32 11.49
N LEU A 204 51.97 -12.91 12.06
CA LEU A 204 52.20 -12.96 13.51
C LEU A 204 52.25 -11.54 14.08
N CYS A 205 51.31 -11.19 14.95
CA CYS A 205 51.38 -9.99 15.77
C CYS A 205 52.00 -10.36 17.12
N HIS A 206 53.29 -10.02 17.30
CA HIS A 206 54.01 -10.22 18.56
C HIS A 206 53.50 -9.25 19.63
N ARG A 207 52.77 -9.80 20.60
CA ARG A 207 52.25 -9.13 21.78
C ARG A 207 53.36 -9.04 22.85
N LYS A 208 54.07 -7.92 22.94
CA LYS A 208 54.99 -7.65 24.07
C LYS A 208 54.19 -7.20 25.31
N LYS A 209 54.11 -8.08 26.31
CA LYS A 209 53.75 -7.74 27.70
C LYS A 209 54.87 -6.91 28.32
N LYS A 210 54.56 -5.73 28.89
CA LYS A 210 55.43 -5.06 29.87
C LYS A 210 54.62 -4.80 31.14
N ARG A 211 55.11 -5.34 32.25
CA ARG A 211 54.56 -5.27 33.61
C ARG A 211 54.83 -3.91 34.26
N ARG A 212 53.81 -3.42 34.98
CA ARG A 212 53.75 -2.70 36.28
C ARG A 212 55.00 -1.95 36.80
N GLN A 213 54.80 -0.70 37.25
CA GLN A 213 55.04 -0.16 38.62
C GLN A 213 54.12 1.09 38.80
N HIS A 214 53.19 1.17 39.76
CA HIS A 214 53.28 1.62 41.18
C HIS A 214 53.87 3.02 41.44
N SER A 215 53.00 3.98 41.81
CA SER A 215 53.16 5.12 42.76
C SER A 215 51.96 6.07 42.54
N LEU A 216 50.96 6.15 43.44
CA LEU A 216 50.88 6.97 44.66
C LEU A 216 51.47 8.38 44.50
N LEU A 217 50.60 9.39 44.44
CA LEU A 217 50.76 10.67 45.14
C LEU A 217 49.44 11.47 45.14
N TYR A 218 49.02 11.83 46.36
CA TYR A 218 47.90 12.71 46.71
C TYR A 218 48.17 14.17 46.31
N ARG A 219 47.10 14.93 46.01
CA ARG A 219 46.90 16.28 46.59
C ARG A 219 45.44 16.74 46.46
N LEU A 220 44.77 16.81 47.60
CA LEU A 220 43.62 17.67 47.87
C LEU A 220 44.15 18.98 48.44
N SER A 221 43.63 20.12 47.98
CA SER A 221 43.56 21.35 48.77
C SER A 221 42.57 22.32 48.13
N SER A 222 41.39 22.42 48.74
CA SER A 222 40.45 23.53 48.62
C SER A 222 39.98 23.87 50.03
N SER A 223 40.01 25.17 50.37
CA SER A 223 39.81 25.92 51.64
C SER A 223 41.11 26.66 51.98
N GLU A 224 41.17 27.99 52.09
CA GLU A 224 40.16 29.07 52.20
C GLU A 224 40.45 30.21 51.20
#